data_AF-A0A3P1WM56-F1
#
_entry.id   AF-A0A3P1WM56-F1
#
_cell.length_a   1.000
_cell.length_b   1.000
_cell.length_c   1.000
_cell.angle_alpha   90.00
_cell.angle_beta   90.00
_cell.angle_gamma   90.00
#
_symmetry.space_group_name_H-M   'P 1'
#
loop_
_entity.id
_entity.type
_entity.pdbx_description
1 polymer ?
#
loop_
_entity_poly.entity_id
_entity_poly.type
_entity_poly.pdbx_seq_one_letter_code
_entity_poly.pdbx_strand_id
1 'polypeptide(L)' 'MAYFLDFDERALKEWRKLGSTVREQLKKKLVEVLESPRIEANKLRGMPDCYKIKLRSSGYRLVYQVID' A
#
# COMPACT_ATOMS: atom_id res chain seq x y z
N MET A 1 -4.09 -10.94 -14.13
CA MET A 1 -4.60 -9.57 -14.35
C MET A 1 -3.53 -8.61 -13.87
N ALA A 2 -3.11 -7.66 -14.69
CA ALA A 2 -2.11 -6.68 -14.28
C ALA A 2 -2.84 -5.47 -13.70
N TYR A 3 -2.83 -5.34 -12.36
CA TYR A 3 -3.23 -4.08 -11.75
C TYR A 3 -2.13 -3.04 -11.98
N PHE A 4 -2.53 -1.78 -12.13
CA PHE A 4 -1.60 -0.67 -12.20
C PHE A 4 -1.58 0.06 -10.87
N LEU A 5 -0.38 0.46 -10.44
CA LEU A 5 -0.20 1.24 -9.22
C LEU A 5 -0.22 2.72 -9.58
N ASP A 6 -1.10 3.48 -8.94
CA ASP A 6 -1.10 4.94 -8.99
C ASP A 6 -1.07 5.54 -7.58
N PHE A 7 -0.47 6.72 -7.45
CA PHE A 7 -0.38 7.44 -6.18
C PHE A 7 -1.16 8.76 -6.28
N ASP A 8 -2.10 8.98 -5.35
CA ASP A 8 -2.64 10.31 -5.08
C ASP A 8 -1.49 11.28 -4.76
N GLU A 9 -1.60 12.53 -5.22
CA GLU A 9 -0.54 13.53 -5.06
C GLU A 9 -0.12 13.72 -3.58
N ARG A 10 -1.07 13.61 -2.64
CA ARG A 10 -0.80 13.68 -1.20
C ARG A 10 0.00 12.47 -0.73
N ALA A 11 -0.41 11.28 -1.17
CA ALA A 11 0.30 10.04 -0.85
C ALA A 11 1.71 10.02 -1.46
N LEU A 12 1.88 10.54 -2.67
CA LEU A 12 3.19 10.66 -3.32
C LEU A 12 4.12 11.63 -2.56
N LYS A 13 3.59 12.74 -2.05
CA LYS A 13 4.34 13.68 -1.20
C LYS A 13 4.82 13.01 0.08
N GLU A 14 3.98 12.22 0.74
CA GLU A 14 4.36 11.45 1.94
C GLU A 14 5.36 10.34 1.60
N TRP A 15 5.14 9.62 0.51
CA TRP A 15 6.03 8.57 0.02
C TRP A 15 7.46 9.09 -0.22
N ARG A 16 7.59 10.29 -0.80
CA ARG A 16 8.87 10.94 -1.03
C ARG A 16 9.59 11.35 0.25
N LYS A 17 8.87 11.58 1.36
CA LYS A 17 9.43 11.88 2.68
C LYS A 17 9.91 10.63 3.42
N LEU A 18 9.49 9.43 2.99
CA LEU A 18 9.97 8.18 3.58
C LEU A 18 11.47 7.98 3.31
N GLY A 19 12.19 7.54 4.35
CA GLY A 19 13.57 7.09 4.22
C GLY A 19 13.69 5.89 3.27
N SER A 20 14.88 5.72 2.68
CA SER A 20 15.15 4.70 1.65
C SER A 20 14.77 3.29 2.10
N THR A 21 15.13 2.89 3.32
CA THR A 21 14.81 1.57 3.88
C THR A 21 13.31 1.29 3.95
N VAL A 22 12.51 2.25 4.44
CA VAL A 22 11.05 2.09 4.55
C VAL A 22 10.42 2.04 3.16
N ARG A 23 10.90 2.88 2.24
CA ARG A 23 10.43 2.91 0.86
C ARG A 23 10.66 1.57 0.14
N GLU A 24 11.84 0.96 0.32
CA GLU A 24 12.14 -0.34 -0.28
C GLU A 24 11.31 -1.47 0.31
N GLN A 25 11.11 -1.47 1.63
CA GLN A 25 10.23 -2.45 2.29
C GLN A 25 8.79 -2.35 1.79
N LEU A 26 8.25 -1.14 1.66
CA LEU A 26 6.92 -0.93 1.09
C LEU A 26 6.87 -1.30 -0.39
N LYS A 27 7.90 -0.96 -1.18
CA LYS A 27 7.96 -1.31 -2.61
C LYS A 27 7.87 -2.82 -2.83
N LYS A 28 8.61 -3.63 -2.06
CA LYS A 28 8.52 -5.10 -2.12
C LYS A 28 7.09 -5.59 -1.89
N LYS A 29 6.42 -5.07 -0.85
CA LYS A 29 5.04 -5.44 -0.54
C LYS A 29 4.04 -4.93 -1.59
N LEU A 30 4.27 -3.78 -2.20
CA LEU A 30 3.42 -3.26 -3.28
C LEU A 30 3.48 -4.17 -4.51
N VAL A 31 4.66 -4.69 -4.86
CA VAL A 31 4.80 -5.66 -5.97
C VAL A 31 3.99 -6.94 -5.68
N GLU A 32 4.09 -7.49 -4.47
CA GLU A 32 3.28 -8.65 -4.05
C GLU A 32 1.76 -8.36 -4.14
N VAL A 33 1.35 -7.14 -3.74
CA VAL A 33 -0.06 -6.70 -3.81
C VAL A 33 -0.54 -6.56 -5.25
N LEU A 34 0.31 -6.21 -6.22
CA LEU A 34 -0.12 -6.11 -7.62
C LEU A 34 -0.48 -7.46 -8.24
N GLU A 35 0.06 -8.57 -7.71
CA GLU A 35 -0.32 -9.93 -8.13
C GLU A 35 -1.68 -10.34 -7.55
N SER A 36 -1.94 -10.00 -6.29
CA SER A 36 -3.20 -10.29 -5.60
C SER A 36 -3.58 -9.14 -4.65
N PRO A 37 -4.33 -8.13 -5.13
CA PRO A 37 -4.52 -6.92 -4.35
C PRO A 37 -5.59 -7.04 -3.27
N ARG A 38 -6.51 -8.01 -3.42
CA ARG A 38 -7.63 -8.23 -2.48
C ARG A 38 -7.21 -9.20 -1.37
N ILE A 39 -6.61 -8.65 -0.31
CA ILE A 39 -6.18 -9.42 0.87
C ILE A 39 -7.17 -9.17 2.01
N GLU A 40 -8.16 -10.05 2.17
CA GLU A 40 -9.27 -9.87 3.15
C GLU A 40 -8.78 -9.58 4.59
N ALA A 41 -7.69 -10.22 5.03
CA ALA A 41 -7.11 -9.98 6.36
C ALA A 41 -6.62 -8.52 6.58
N ASN A 42 -6.32 -7.82 5.50
CA ASN A 42 -5.83 -6.44 5.51
C ASN A 42 -6.93 -5.40 5.23
N LYS A 43 -8.17 -5.84 4.97
CA LYS A 43 -9.29 -4.96 4.66
C LYS A 43 -9.57 -3.96 5.77
N LEU A 44 -9.85 -2.72 5.39
CA LEU A 44 -10.27 -1.67 6.30
C LEU A 44 -11.76 -1.79 6.60
N ARG A 45 -12.12 -1.63 7.88
CA ARG A 45 -13.52 -1.57 8.29
C ARG A 45 -14.06 -0.17 7.93
N GLY A 46 -15.22 -0.12 7.28
CA GLY A 46 -15.86 1.15 6.90
C GLY A 46 -15.34 1.80 5.62
N MET A 47 -14.39 1.17 4.91
CA MET A 47 -13.95 1.62 3.59
C MET A 47 -13.95 0.42 2.62
N PRO A 48 -14.84 0.39 1.62
CA PRO A 48 -14.88 -0.69 0.64
C PRO A 48 -13.59 -0.71 -0.20
N ASP A 49 -13.12 -1.92 -0.51
CA ASP A 49 -11.94 -2.19 -1.34
C ASP A 49 -10.64 -1.50 -0.91
N CYS A 50 -10.57 -1.00 0.32
CA CYS A 50 -9.37 -0.45 0.91
C CYS A 50 -8.69 -1.46 1.82
N TYR A 51 -7.37 -1.58 1.67
CA TYR A 51 -6.54 -2.54 2.37
C TYR A 51 -5.31 -1.83 2.94
N LYS A 52 -4.73 -2.38 4.01
CA LYS A 52 -3.55 -1.81 4.67
C LYS A 52 -2.34 -2.73 4.64
N ILE A 53 -1.19 -2.16 4.31
CA ILE A 53 0.13 -2.74 4.49
C ILE A 53 0.72 -2.22 5.81
N LYS A 54 1.19 -3.11 6.68
CA LYS A 54 1.77 -2.76 7.98
C LYS A 54 3.27 -3.06 7.99
N LEU A 55 4.08 -2.07 8.32
CA LEU A 55 5.48 -2.24 8.70
C LEU A 55 5.62 -2.03 10.20
N ARG A 56 5.41 -3.11 10.97
CA ARG A 56 5.34 -3.05 12.45
C ARG A 56 6.64 -2.54 13.08
N SER A 57 7.79 -2.99 12.59
CA SER A 57 9.12 -2.58 13.09
C SER A 57 9.39 -1.09 12.91
N SER A 58 8.91 -0.54 11.80
CA SER A 58 9.18 0.84 11.40
C SER A 58 8.06 1.80 11.80
N GLY A 59 6.94 1.29 12.33
CA GLY A 59 5.79 2.11 12.76
C GLY A 59 4.90 2.65 11.63
N TYR A 60 5.10 2.20 10.38
CA TYR A 60 4.37 2.72 9.22
C TYR A 60 3.16 1.86 8.83
N ARG A 61 2.14 2.53 8.29
CA ARG A 61 0.99 1.90 7.64
C ARG A 61 0.76 2.58 6.29
N LEU A 62 0.70 1.80 5.22
CA LEU A 62 0.31 2.27 3.89
C LEU A 62 -1.08 1.72 3.60
N VAL A 63 -1.97 2.57 3.10
CA VAL A 63 -3.31 2.17 2.68
C VAL A 63 -3.37 2.26 1.16
N TYR A 64 -3.99 1.26 0.53
CA TYR A 64 -4.26 1.25 -0.90
C TYR A 64 -5.72 0.86 -1.14
N GLN A 65 -6.26 1.34 -2.26
CA GLN A 65 -7.59 0.99 -2.74
C GLN A 65 -7.45 0.12 -3.99
N VAL A 66 -8.32 -0.86 -4.13
CA VAL A 66 -8.46 -1.65 -5.35
C VAL A 66 -9.62 -1.08 -6.15
N ILE A 67 -9.37 -0.78 -7.43
CA ILE A 67 -10.36 -0.28 -8.38
C ILE A 67 -10.36 -1.30 -9.53
N ASP A 68 -11.54 -1.82 -9.88
CA ASP A 68 -11.73 -2.73 -11.02
C ASP A 68 -11.87 -1.96 -12.35
#